data_AF-A0ABD7JPU4-F1
#
_entry.id   AF-A0ABD7JPU4-F1
#
_cell.length_a   1.000
_cell.length_b   1.000
_cell.length_c   1.000
_cell.angle_alpha   90.00
_cell.angle_beta   90.00
_cell.angle_gamma   90.00
#
_symmetry.space_group_name_H-M   'P 1'
#
loop_
_entity.id
_entity.type
_entity.pdbx_description
1 polymer ?
#
loop_
_entity_poly.entity_id
_entity_poly.type
_entity_poly.pdbx_seq_one_letter_code
_entity_poly.pdbx_strand_id
1 'polypeptide(L)'
;MDHLELQALATELGLQFDEFSSLVFGQIDGYTLYIEPTEQRKQYRICFSVKAGDAFTAPNAFDDLIKNSEVLTSSQLNHYKLVLYAKAKTNEALAQAVQEALVFFKERGFVNVCEQSGEPGQIDVYQLGGNILILSRQSFESLSSGLSLENQIYDNQKESIVGGIVGAFVGSLIGGAVILLIAQMNYVAVAGGLAMGYCTIKGYELLGKKLSKAGIAISIVFMALVTFLVNQFDYALLLVREYPDANVFDAFSAVNESIFNGIIPDNYWFNLILLYVFTGAGAFGAIRNALSSQTQRFTTRQL
;
A
#
# COMPACT_ATOMS: atom_id res chain seq x y z
N MET A 1 17.00 -3.59 7.87
CA MET A 1 18.31 -4.22 7.65
C MET A 1 19.09 -3.23 6.82
N ASP A 2 20.34 -2.94 7.16
CA ASP A 2 21.10 -1.93 6.42
C ASP A 2 21.58 -2.52 5.08
N HIS A 3 21.80 -1.70 4.03
CA HIS A 3 22.23 -2.20 2.71
C HIS A 3 23.49 -3.08 2.80
N LEU A 4 24.39 -2.75 3.73
CA LEU A 4 25.60 -3.51 4.06
C LEU A 4 25.33 -4.95 4.53
N GLU A 5 24.29 -5.15 5.35
CA GLU A 5 23.96 -6.49 5.87
C GLU A 5 23.42 -7.39 4.73
N LEU A 6 22.64 -6.83 3.80
CA LEU A 6 22.11 -7.56 2.64
C LEU A 6 23.20 -7.88 1.62
N GLN A 7 24.14 -6.97 1.41
CA GLN A 7 25.31 -7.23 0.56
C GLN A 7 26.21 -8.33 1.14
N ALA A 8 26.38 -8.35 2.46
CA ALA A 8 27.10 -9.44 3.14
C ALA A 8 26.37 -10.78 2.98
N LEU A 9 25.04 -10.80 3.12
CA LEU A 9 24.22 -12.00 2.88
C LEU A 9 24.35 -12.49 1.44
N ALA A 10 24.29 -11.59 0.47
CA ALA A 10 24.48 -11.92 -0.95
C ALA A 10 25.84 -12.58 -1.18
N THR A 11 26.90 -12.01 -0.60
CA THR A 11 28.26 -12.57 -0.69
C THR A 11 28.36 -13.96 -0.05
N GLU A 12 27.74 -14.15 1.12
CA GLU A 12 27.73 -15.42 1.86
C GLU A 12 27.01 -16.53 1.09
N LEU A 13 25.91 -16.19 0.41
CA LEU A 13 25.12 -17.14 -0.39
C LEU A 13 25.59 -17.28 -1.84
N GLY A 14 26.58 -16.51 -2.28
CA GLY A 14 27.00 -16.45 -3.68
C GLY A 14 25.93 -15.85 -4.61
N LEU A 15 25.06 -14.99 -4.06
CA LEU A 15 23.96 -14.32 -4.73
C LEU A 15 24.31 -12.88 -5.09
N GLN A 16 23.45 -12.24 -5.88
CA GLN A 16 23.53 -10.83 -6.25
C GLN A 16 22.68 -9.97 -5.32
N PHE A 17 23.03 -8.69 -5.20
CA PHE A 17 22.29 -7.70 -4.42
C PHE A 17 21.86 -6.55 -5.32
N ASP A 18 20.55 -6.26 -5.38
CA ASP A 18 20.02 -5.08 -6.05
C ASP A 18 19.76 -3.97 -5.02
N GLU A 19 20.55 -2.89 -5.10
CA GLU A 19 20.46 -1.75 -4.19
C GLU A 19 19.11 -1.02 -4.30
N PHE A 20 18.51 -0.99 -5.48
CA PHE A 20 17.29 -0.21 -5.72
C PHE A 20 16.05 -0.85 -5.10
N SER A 21 15.93 -2.17 -5.17
CA SER A 21 14.82 -2.94 -4.61
C SER A 21 15.14 -3.54 -3.24
N SER A 22 16.36 -3.32 -2.74
CA SER A 22 16.85 -3.82 -1.46
C SER A 22 16.61 -5.34 -1.26
N LEU A 23 16.95 -6.13 -2.28
CA LEU A 23 16.76 -7.58 -2.28
C LEU A 23 18.02 -8.32 -2.73
N VAL A 24 18.17 -9.54 -2.23
CA VAL A 24 19.23 -10.48 -2.61
C VAL A 24 18.62 -11.53 -3.53
N PHE A 25 19.23 -11.86 -4.65
CA PHE A 25 18.64 -12.76 -5.64
C PHE A 25 19.67 -13.54 -6.44
N GLY A 26 19.23 -14.61 -7.09
CA GLY A 26 20.05 -15.40 -8.00
C GLY A 26 19.65 -16.88 -7.96
N GLN A 27 20.62 -17.76 -8.15
CA GLN A 27 20.39 -19.19 -8.24
C GLN A 27 21.35 -19.97 -7.34
N ILE A 28 20.81 -20.92 -6.58
CA ILE A 28 21.59 -21.87 -5.78
C ILE A 28 21.10 -23.27 -6.12
N ASP A 29 22.02 -24.18 -6.46
CA ASP A 29 21.71 -25.59 -6.77
C ASP A 29 20.62 -25.79 -7.83
N GLY A 30 20.53 -24.89 -8.81
CA GLY A 30 19.53 -24.93 -9.87
C GLY A 30 18.17 -24.31 -9.52
N TYR A 31 17.97 -23.87 -8.27
CA TYR A 31 16.75 -23.18 -7.83
C TYR A 31 16.96 -21.67 -7.84
N THR A 32 16.10 -20.97 -8.57
CA THR A 32 16.09 -19.51 -8.60
C THR A 32 15.36 -19.00 -7.36
N LEU A 33 15.95 -18.03 -6.67
CA LEU A 33 15.37 -17.44 -5.46
C LEU A 33 15.66 -15.95 -5.35
N TYR A 34 14.85 -15.30 -4.51
CA TYR A 34 15.18 -13.98 -3.98
C TYR A 34 14.78 -13.87 -2.51
N ILE A 35 15.43 -12.97 -1.80
CA ILE A 35 15.29 -12.71 -0.38
C ILE A 35 15.09 -11.22 -0.17
N GLU A 36 14.04 -10.87 0.56
CA GLU A 36 13.73 -9.48 0.89
C GLU A 36 13.39 -9.33 2.39
N PRO A 37 13.80 -8.23 3.03
CA PRO A 37 13.41 -7.92 4.40
C PRO A 37 11.92 -7.54 4.47
N THR A 38 11.27 -7.88 5.58
CA THR A 38 9.93 -7.38 5.91
C THR A 38 10.00 -6.05 6.67
N GLU A 39 8.86 -5.40 6.88
CA GLU A 39 8.76 -4.21 7.74
C GLU A 39 9.19 -4.52 9.20
N GLN A 40 9.06 -5.77 9.63
CA GLN A 40 9.48 -6.21 10.95
C GLN A 40 10.97 -6.51 10.99
N ARG A 41 11.65 -5.99 12.02
CA ARG A 41 13.09 -6.16 12.19
C ARG A 41 13.44 -7.66 12.31
N LYS A 42 14.49 -8.08 11.57
CA LYS A 42 15.02 -9.46 11.57
C LYS A 42 14.02 -10.51 11.07
N GLN A 43 13.09 -10.10 10.20
CA GLN A 43 12.18 -11.00 9.52
C GLN A 43 12.33 -10.85 8.00
N TYR A 44 12.35 -11.98 7.32
CA TYR A 44 12.67 -12.09 5.90
C TYR A 44 11.64 -12.93 5.18
N ARG A 45 11.45 -12.64 3.90
CA ARG A 45 10.76 -13.50 2.94
C ARG A 45 11.80 -14.11 2.02
N ILE A 46 11.87 -15.44 2.00
CA ILE A 46 12.65 -16.21 1.05
C ILE A 46 11.66 -16.73 0.02
N CYS A 47 11.82 -16.32 -1.23
CA CYS A 47 10.88 -16.63 -2.30
C CYS A 47 11.51 -17.56 -3.32
N PHE A 48 10.82 -18.65 -3.62
CA PHE A 48 11.16 -19.63 -4.65
C PHE A 48 10.01 -19.80 -5.62
N SER A 49 10.30 -20.34 -6.80
CA SER A 49 9.27 -20.80 -7.72
C SER A 49 9.47 -22.29 -8.02
N VAL A 50 8.62 -23.13 -7.43
CA VAL A 50 8.80 -24.58 -7.39
C VAL A 50 7.52 -25.35 -7.63
N LYS A 51 7.65 -26.54 -8.22
CA LYS A 51 6.56 -27.49 -8.47
C LYS A 51 6.99 -28.90 -8.08
N ALA A 52 6.10 -29.69 -7.49
CA ALA A 52 6.32 -31.12 -7.22
C ALA A 52 5.60 -31.97 -8.28
N GLY A 53 6.37 -32.59 -9.18
CA GLY A 53 5.81 -33.42 -10.27
C GLY A 53 4.88 -32.66 -11.20
N ASP A 54 3.82 -33.32 -11.70
CA ASP A 54 2.87 -32.71 -12.64
C ASP A 54 1.64 -32.05 -11.98
N ALA A 55 1.42 -32.31 -10.69
CA ALA A 55 0.28 -31.79 -9.95
C ALA A 55 0.57 -30.41 -9.33
N PHE A 56 -0.50 -29.68 -8.97
CA PHE A 56 -0.38 -28.51 -8.12
C PHE A 56 0.16 -28.94 -6.74
N THR A 57 1.19 -28.25 -6.27
CA THR A 57 1.74 -28.47 -4.93
C THR A 57 0.67 -28.17 -3.88
N ALA A 58 0.42 -29.11 -2.97
CA ALA A 58 -0.55 -28.90 -1.90
C ALA A 58 -0.05 -27.80 -0.93
N PRO A 59 -0.92 -26.95 -0.37
CA PRO A 59 -0.50 -25.87 0.52
C PRO A 59 0.28 -26.33 1.76
N ASN A 60 -0.03 -27.52 2.28
CA ASN A 60 0.62 -28.13 3.44
C ASN A 60 1.91 -28.90 3.11
N ALA A 61 2.35 -28.91 1.84
CA ALA A 61 3.52 -29.67 1.41
C ALA A 61 4.81 -29.25 2.11
N PHE A 62 4.85 -28.07 2.72
CA PHE A 62 6.01 -27.48 3.38
C PHE A 62 5.90 -27.48 4.92
N ASP A 63 4.82 -28.03 5.50
CA ASP A 63 4.63 -28.06 6.96
C ASP A 63 5.79 -28.77 7.68
N ASP A 64 6.30 -29.85 7.09
CA ASP A 64 7.42 -30.60 7.66
C ASP A 64 8.73 -29.79 7.62
N LEU A 65 8.94 -28.99 6.56
CA LEU A 65 10.08 -28.07 6.47
C LEU A 65 10.01 -27.03 7.59
N ILE A 66 8.84 -26.43 7.81
CA ILE A 66 8.66 -25.42 8.87
C ILE A 66 8.85 -26.03 10.26
N LYS A 67 8.31 -27.22 10.52
CA LYS A 67 8.43 -27.89 11.83
C LYS A 67 9.86 -28.26 12.19
N ASN A 68 10.70 -28.54 11.19
CA ASN A 68 12.07 -29.00 11.39
C ASN A 68 13.10 -27.86 11.36
N SER A 69 12.68 -26.62 11.08
CA SER A 69 13.55 -25.46 11.04
C SER A 69 13.45 -24.63 12.32
N GLU A 70 14.59 -24.17 12.83
CA GLU A 70 14.61 -23.21 13.95
C GLU A 70 14.39 -21.76 13.49
N VAL A 71 14.50 -21.51 12.17
CA VAL A 71 14.52 -20.16 11.58
C VAL A 71 13.25 -19.87 10.79
N LEU A 72 12.71 -20.86 10.06
CA LEU A 72 11.49 -20.73 9.29
C LEU A 72 10.27 -20.73 10.22
N THR A 73 9.37 -19.77 10.05
CA THR A 73 8.20 -19.59 10.93
C THR A 73 6.90 -20.00 10.27
N SER A 74 6.80 -19.82 8.95
CA SER A 74 5.62 -20.21 8.17
C SER A 74 5.95 -20.29 6.68
N SER A 75 5.07 -20.94 5.92
CA SER A 75 5.13 -20.98 4.47
C SER A 75 3.81 -20.51 3.87
N GLN A 76 3.88 -19.91 2.68
CA GLN A 76 2.73 -19.56 1.89
C GLN A 76 3.02 -19.93 0.43
N LEU A 77 2.16 -20.75 -0.14
CA LEU A 77 2.23 -21.12 -1.55
C LEU A 77 1.08 -20.44 -2.31
N ASN A 78 1.42 -19.66 -3.33
CA ASN A 78 0.46 -19.12 -4.28
C ASN A 78 0.84 -19.57 -5.69
N HIS A 79 0.05 -20.50 -6.25
CA HIS A 79 0.40 -21.21 -7.49
C HIS A 79 1.77 -21.88 -7.40
N TYR A 80 2.76 -21.42 -8.17
CA TYR A 80 4.13 -21.95 -8.14
C TYR A 80 5.07 -21.13 -7.22
N LYS A 81 4.64 -19.96 -6.75
CA LYS A 81 5.42 -19.11 -5.84
C LYS A 81 5.32 -19.62 -4.42
N LEU A 82 6.44 -20.09 -3.89
CA LEU A 82 6.61 -20.40 -2.48
C LEU A 82 7.27 -19.23 -1.77
N VAL A 83 6.62 -18.74 -0.72
CA VAL A 83 7.17 -17.75 0.20
C VAL A 83 7.40 -18.42 1.55
N LEU A 84 8.65 -18.48 1.98
CA LEU A 84 9.04 -18.92 3.31
C LEU A 84 9.32 -17.69 4.17
N TYR A 85 8.62 -17.58 5.30
CA TYR A 85 8.86 -16.53 6.28
C TYR A 85 9.92 -17.01 7.27
N ALA A 86 10.96 -16.20 7.46
CA ALA A 86 12.12 -16.56 8.27
C ALA A 86 12.39 -15.48 9.32
N LYS A 87 12.75 -15.88 10.54
CA LYS A 87 13.17 -14.96 11.61
C LYS A 87 14.63 -15.21 11.99
N ALA A 88 15.54 -14.57 11.26
CA ALA A 88 16.98 -14.78 11.43
C ALA A 88 17.66 -13.59 12.13
N LYS A 89 18.48 -13.88 13.15
CA LYS A 89 19.27 -12.84 13.85
C LYS A 89 20.61 -12.54 13.19
N THR A 90 21.12 -13.47 12.37
CA THR A 90 22.40 -13.45 11.68
C THR A 90 22.20 -13.89 10.22
N ASN A 91 23.14 -13.54 9.34
CA ASN A 91 23.11 -13.97 7.94
C ASN A 91 23.30 -15.50 7.84
N GLU A 92 24.17 -16.09 8.67
CA GLU A 92 24.36 -17.54 8.77
C GLU A 92 23.07 -18.30 9.03
N ALA A 93 22.23 -17.82 9.96
CA ALA A 93 20.95 -18.46 10.25
C ALA A 93 19.98 -18.38 9.06
N LEU A 94 20.03 -17.26 8.31
CA LEU A 94 19.22 -17.11 7.10
C LEU A 94 19.75 -17.99 5.97
N ALA A 95 21.06 -18.10 5.81
CA ALA A 95 21.70 -18.98 4.86
C ALA A 95 21.39 -20.45 5.16
N GLN A 96 21.39 -20.85 6.44
CA GLN A 96 20.95 -22.17 6.88
C GLN A 96 19.49 -22.44 6.47
N ALA A 97 18.58 -21.49 6.68
CA ALA A 97 17.17 -21.64 6.28
C ALA A 97 17.01 -21.84 4.75
N VAL A 98 17.83 -21.15 3.94
CA VAL A 98 17.89 -21.36 2.48
C VAL A 98 18.35 -22.78 2.17
N GLN A 99 19.43 -23.24 2.81
CA GLN A 99 19.96 -24.60 2.60
C GLN A 99 18.97 -25.70 3.01
N GLU A 100 18.28 -25.54 4.15
CA GLU A 100 17.21 -26.45 4.60
C GLU A 100 16.10 -26.58 3.56
N ALA A 101 15.66 -25.45 2.98
CA ALA A 101 14.66 -25.45 1.91
C ALA A 101 15.16 -26.16 0.65
N LEU A 102 16.40 -25.91 0.22
CA LEU A 102 17.00 -26.55 -0.96
C LEU A 102 17.15 -28.06 -0.79
N VAL A 103 17.58 -28.53 0.38
CA VAL A 103 17.66 -29.97 0.70
C VAL A 103 16.26 -30.59 0.63
N PHE A 104 15.28 -29.94 1.25
CA PHE A 104 13.89 -30.40 1.23
C PHE A 104 13.32 -30.52 -0.20
N PHE A 105 13.61 -29.53 -1.06
CA PHE A 105 13.19 -29.56 -2.45
C PHE A 105 13.81 -30.74 -3.21
N LYS A 106 15.12 -30.97 -3.03
CA LYS A 106 15.83 -32.10 -3.65
C LYS A 106 15.29 -33.45 -3.19
N GLU A 107 15.09 -33.65 -1.89
CA GLU A 107 14.61 -34.91 -1.32
C GLU A 107 13.19 -35.26 -1.77
N ARG A 108 12.34 -34.26 -1.95
CA ARG A 108 10.93 -34.44 -2.37
C ARG A 108 10.69 -34.27 -3.87
N GLY A 109 11.75 -34.10 -4.67
CA GLY A 109 11.65 -34.02 -6.13
C GLY A 109 10.94 -32.77 -6.64
N PHE A 110 11.06 -31.65 -5.92
CA PHE A 110 10.64 -30.35 -6.45
C PHE A 110 11.55 -29.92 -7.59
N VAL A 111 11.01 -29.14 -8.52
CA VAL A 111 11.76 -28.59 -9.65
C VAL A 111 11.53 -27.09 -9.76
N ASN A 112 12.57 -26.38 -10.22
CA ASN A 112 12.56 -24.95 -10.48
C ASN A 112 11.70 -24.66 -11.74
N VAL A 113 10.66 -23.84 -11.60
CA VAL A 113 9.70 -23.57 -12.68
C VAL A 113 9.36 -22.08 -12.76
N CYS A 114 8.91 -21.62 -13.93
CA CYS A 114 8.41 -20.25 -14.07
C CYS A 114 7.14 -20.03 -13.23
N GLU A 115 7.09 -18.94 -12.47
CA GLU A 115 5.96 -18.58 -11.59
C GLU A 115 4.63 -18.46 -12.35
N GLN A 116 4.68 -18.08 -13.63
CA GLN A 116 3.49 -17.90 -14.46
C GLN A 116 3.09 -19.15 -15.26
N SER A 117 4.04 -19.79 -15.95
CA SER A 117 3.71 -20.91 -16.84
C SER A 117 3.77 -22.27 -16.16
N GLY A 118 4.49 -22.39 -15.03
CA GLY A 118 4.74 -23.69 -14.37
C GLY A 118 5.70 -24.60 -15.12
N GLU A 119 6.29 -24.11 -16.21
CA GLU A 119 7.23 -24.85 -17.04
C GLU A 119 8.66 -24.73 -16.48
N PRO A 120 9.43 -25.82 -16.47
CA PRO A 120 10.86 -25.78 -16.15
C PRO A 120 11.64 -25.12 -17.29
N GLY A 121 12.78 -24.51 -16.96
CA GLY A 121 13.65 -23.89 -17.96
C GLY A 121 14.56 -22.83 -17.36
N GLN A 122 15.12 -21.99 -18.23
CA GLN A 122 15.89 -20.82 -17.80
C GLN A 122 14.93 -19.75 -17.29
N ILE A 123 14.95 -19.53 -15.98
CA ILE A 123 14.15 -18.54 -15.28
C ILE A 123 15.04 -17.66 -14.41
N ASP A 124 14.74 -16.38 -14.39
CA ASP A 124 15.46 -15.36 -13.63
C ASP A 124 14.48 -14.53 -12.81
N VAL A 125 15.01 -13.64 -11.97
CA VAL A 125 14.21 -12.73 -11.15
C VAL A 125 13.97 -11.44 -11.93
N TYR A 126 12.70 -11.07 -12.06
CA TYR A 126 12.27 -9.87 -12.78
C TYR A 126 11.45 -8.97 -11.87
N GLN A 127 11.60 -7.66 -12.04
CA GLN A 127 10.76 -6.65 -11.44
C GLN A 127 9.71 -6.21 -12.47
N LEU A 128 8.44 -6.43 -12.15
CA LEU A 128 7.28 -5.99 -12.92
C LEU A 128 6.40 -5.11 -12.03
N GLY A 129 6.62 -3.82 -12.17
CA GLY A 129 6.10 -2.76 -11.33
C GLY A 129 6.60 -2.85 -9.89
N GLY A 130 5.68 -2.95 -8.93
CA GLY A 130 5.98 -3.22 -7.52
C GLY A 130 6.21 -4.70 -7.18
N ASN A 131 6.05 -5.60 -8.14
CA ASN A 131 6.15 -7.04 -7.90
C ASN A 131 7.50 -7.60 -8.35
N ILE A 132 8.04 -8.51 -7.55
CA ILE A 132 9.21 -9.31 -7.87
C ILE A 132 8.72 -10.72 -8.20
N LEU A 133 9.06 -11.21 -9.39
CA LEU A 133 8.54 -12.45 -9.96
C LEU A 133 9.69 -13.29 -10.52
N ILE A 134 9.58 -14.61 -10.43
CA ILE A 134 10.56 -15.54 -11.00
C ILE A 134 10.00 -16.08 -12.31
N LEU A 135 10.50 -15.58 -13.44
CA LEU A 135 9.88 -15.79 -14.75
C LEU A 135 10.87 -16.35 -15.78
N SER A 136 10.34 -17.06 -16.77
CA SER A 136 11.06 -17.26 -18.02
C SER A 136 11.04 -15.96 -18.83
N ARG A 137 11.98 -15.81 -19.76
CA ARG A 137 12.03 -14.64 -20.66
C ARG A 137 10.73 -14.44 -21.44
N GLN A 138 10.10 -15.51 -21.91
CA GLN A 138 8.84 -15.45 -22.67
C GLN A 138 7.66 -14.97 -21.80
N SER A 139 7.57 -15.47 -20.56
CA SER A 139 6.57 -15.03 -19.59
C SER A 139 6.78 -13.56 -19.21
N PHE A 140 8.04 -13.14 -19.03
CA PHE A 140 8.39 -11.74 -18.80
C PHE A 140 8.00 -10.84 -19.97
N GLU A 141 8.31 -11.20 -21.21
CA GLU A 141 7.93 -10.44 -22.42
C GLU A 141 6.39 -10.34 -22.57
N SER A 142 5.67 -11.43 -22.26
CA SER A 142 4.20 -11.45 -22.29
C SER A 142 3.56 -10.58 -21.19
N LEU A 143 4.08 -10.63 -19.96
CA LEU A 143 3.59 -9.80 -18.86
C LEU A 143 3.98 -8.34 -19.01
N SER A 144 5.22 -8.05 -19.43
CA SER A 144 5.70 -6.69 -19.65
C SER A 144 4.95 -6.01 -20.81
N SER A 145 4.65 -6.73 -21.89
CA SER A 145 3.81 -6.20 -22.97
C SER A 145 2.38 -5.91 -22.48
N GLY A 146 1.77 -6.81 -21.71
CA GLY A 146 0.47 -6.57 -21.06
C GLY A 146 0.46 -5.33 -20.15
N LEU A 147 1.45 -5.21 -19.27
CA LEU A 147 1.65 -4.05 -18.39
C LEU A 147 1.87 -2.76 -19.19
N SER A 148 2.69 -2.80 -20.25
CA SER A 148 2.92 -1.63 -21.09
C SER A 148 1.66 -1.16 -21.82
N LEU A 149 0.79 -2.09 -22.22
CA LEU A 149 -0.50 -1.79 -22.84
C LEU A 149 -1.48 -1.18 -21.83
N GLU A 150 -1.56 -1.72 -20.61
CA GLU A 150 -2.35 -1.11 -19.52
C GLU A 150 -1.84 0.29 -19.16
N ASN A 151 -0.52 0.47 -19.09
CA ASN A 151 0.12 1.76 -18.86
C ASN A 151 -0.19 2.77 -19.98
N GLN A 152 -0.11 2.35 -21.26
CA GLN A 152 -0.49 3.19 -22.39
C GLN A 152 -1.98 3.55 -22.37
N ILE A 153 -2.87 2.64 -21.96
CA ILE A 153 -4.29 2.94 -21.77
C ILE A 153 -4.47 3.98 -20.67
N TYR A 154 -3.76 3.87 -19.55
CA TYR A 154 -3.83 4.84 -18.45
C TYR A 154 -3.26 6.22 -18.82
N ASP A 155 -2.17 6.28 -19.58
CA ASP A 155 -1.62 7.55 -20.05
C ASP A 155 -2.48 8.22 -21.12
N ASN A 156 -3.13 7.42 -21.97
CA ASN A 156 -4.09 7.93 -22.95
C ASN A 156 -5.49 8.18 -22.35
N GLN A 157 -5.76 7.73 -21.12
CA GLN A 157 -6.98 8.11 -20.41
C GLN A 157 -6.91 9.60 -20.10
N LYS A 158 -7.72 10.37 -20.83
CA LYS A 158 -7.98 11.76 -20.49
C LYS A 158 -8.59 11.82 -19.09
N GLU A 159 -7.93 12.55 -18.20
CA GLU A 159 -8.47 12.89 -16.89
C GLU A 159 -9.85 13.53 -17.08
N SER A 160 -10.85 12.96 -16.43
CA SER A 160 -12.18 13.56 -16.41
C SER A 160 -12.20 14.62 -15.31
N ILE A 161 -11.75 15.83 -15.62
CA ILE A 161 -11.71 16.91 -14.61
C ILE A 161 -13.10 17.14 -14.00
N VAL A 162 -14.16 17.09 -14.83
CA VAL A 162 -15.54 17.21 -14.37
C VAL A 162 -15.91 16.06 -13.43
N GLY A 163 -15.57 14.82 -13.80
CA GLY A 163 -15.79 13.65 -12.93
C GLY A 163 -15.03 13.79 -11.60
N GLY A 164 -13.77 14.21 -11.66
CA GLY A 164 -12.94 14.45 -10.48
C GLY A 164 -13.51 15.53 -9.56
N ILE A 165 -14.02 16.65 -10.10
CA ILE A 165 -14.70 17.70 -9.30
C ILE A 165 -15.90 17.12 -8.56
N VAL A 166 -16.76 16.38 -9.26
CA VAL A 166 -17.92 15.71 -8.64
C VAL A 166 -17.46 14.73 -7.56
N GLY A 167 -16.38 13.99 -7.83
CA GLY A 167 -15.80 13.03 -6.90
C GLY A 167 -15.21 13.67 -5.65
N ALA A 168 -14.46 14.76 -5.79
CA ALA A 168 -13.94 15.54 -4.67
C ALA A 168 -15.10 16.11 -3.83
N PHE A 169 -16.12 16.67 -4.48
CA PHE A 169 -17.29 17.19 -3.78
C PHE A 169 -18.00 16.09 -2.96
N VAL A 170 -18.37 14.98 -3.59
CA VAL A 170 -19.02 13.85 -2.90
C VAL A 170 -18.12 13.26 -1.81
N GLY A 171 -16.83 13.07 -2.09
CA GLY A 171 -15.86 12.55 -1.13
C GLY A 171 -15.70 13.46 0.09
N SER A 172 -15.69 14.78 -0.13
CA SER A 172 -15.62 15.79 0.92
C SER A 172 -16.90 15.83 1.78
N LEU A 173 -18.07 15.63 1.19
CA LEU A 173 -19.32 15.52 1.95
C LEU A 173 -19.36 14.27 2.83
N ILE A 174 -18.91 13.13 2.29
CA ILE A 174 -18.82 11.87 3.05
C ILE A 174 -17.83 12.05 4.21
N GLY A 175 -16.65 12.61 3.95
CA GLY A 175 -15.66 12.89 4.98
C GLY A 175 -16.16 13.85 6.06
N GLY A 176 -16.89 14.89 5.66
CA GLY A 176 -17.54 15.82 6.57
C GLY A 176 -18.59 15.16 7.47
N ALA A 177 -19.42 14.27 6.90
CA ALA A 177 -20.38 13.49 7.68
C ALA A 177 -19.69 12.59 8.71
N VAL A 178 -18.55 11.96 8.35
CA VAL A 178 -17.74 11.16 9.28
C VAL A 178 -17.21 12.02 10.43
N ILE A 179 -16.72 13.24 10.15
CA ILE A 179 -16.30 14.17 11.20
C ILE A 179 -17.45 14.45 12.16
N LEU A 180 -18.64 14.81 11.64
CA LEU A 180 -19.80 15.14 12.48
C LEU A 180 -20.23 13.93 13.34
N LEU A 181 -20.22 12.72 12.80
CA LEU A 181 -20.53 11.51 13.56
C LEU A 181 -19.53 11.25 14.69
N ILE A 182 -18.24 11.45 14.45
CA ILE A 182 -17.19 11.30 15.46
C ILE A 182 -17.30 12.39 16.53
N ALA A 183 -17.60 13.64 16.13
CA ALA A 183 -17.81 14.75 17.06
C ALA A 183 -18.98 14.49 18.01
N GLN A 184 -20.03 13.79 17.55
CA GLN A 184 -21.13 13.37 18.42
C GLN A 184 -20.71 12.39 19.52
N MET A 185 -19.64 11.62 19.32
CA MET A 185 -19.12 10.62 20.27
C MET A 185 -18.12 11.20 21.29
N ASN A 186 -17.89 12.52 21.30
CA ASN A 186 -16.95 13.19 22.21
C ASN A 186 -15.47 12.75 22.01
N TYR A 187 -15.10 12.32 20.80
CA TYR A 187 -13.78 11.78 20.45
C TYR A 187 -13.02 12.59 19.36
N VAL A 188 -11.71 12.38 19.37
CA VAL A 188 -10.59 13.16 18.81
C VAL A 188 -10.75 13.59 17.32
N ALA A 189 -10.59 14.89 17.07
CA ALA A 189 -10.54 15.55 15.74
C ALA A 189 -9.58 14.90 14.71
N VAL A 190 -8.63 14.10 15.19
CA VAL A 190 -7.65 13.33 14.39
C VAL A 190 -8.35 12.41 13.38
N ALA A 191 -9.24 11.53 13.85
CA ALA A 191 -9.78 10.47 13.02
C ALA A 191 -10.69 11.02 11.91
N GLY A 192 -11.51 12.01 12.25
CA GLY A 192 -12.39 12.69 11.30
C GLY A 192 -11.59 13.45 10.22
N GLY A 193 -10.57 14.23 10.63
CA GLY A 193 -9.72 14.95 9.69
C GLY A 193 -9.01 14.00 8.72
N LEU A 194 -8.35 12.95 9.23
CA LEU A 194 -7.66 11.97 8.37
C LEU A 194 -8.61 11.33 7.35
N ALA A 195 -9.81 10.93 7.78
CA ALA A 195 -10.82 10.35 6.90
C ALA A 195 -11.28 11.35 5.82
N MET A 196 -11.54 12.60 6.20
CA MET A 196 -11.94 13.67 5.28
C MET A 196 -10.91 13.92 4.18
N GLY A 197 -9.64 14.04 4.56
CA GLY A 197 -8.55 14.24 3.62
C GLY A 197 -8.41 13.08 2.64
N TYR A 198 -8.51 11.86 3.15
CA TYR A 198 -8.41 10.64 2.35
C TYR A 198 -9.59 10.49 1.37
N CYS A 199 -10.82 10.64 1.85
CA CYS A 199 -12.04 10.51 1.06
C CYS A 199 -12.14 11.56 -0.04
N THR A 200 -11.71 12.80 0.19
CA THR A 200 -11.77 13.85 -0.83
C THR A 200 -10.83 13.56 -2.00
N ILE A 201 -9.57 13.19 -1.70
CA ILE A 201 -8.57 12.86 -2.73
C ILE A 201 -8.96 11.58 -3.48
N LYS A 202 -9.39 10.54 -2.76
CA LYS A 202 -9.83 9.28 -3.39
C LYS A 202 -11.12 9.44 -4.18
N GLY A 203 -12.03 10.28 -3.74
CA GLY A 203 -13.23 10.63 -4.49
C GLY A 203 -12.87 11.28 -5.83
N TYR A 204 -11.95 12.25 -5.83
CA TYR A 204 -11.44 12.84 -7.06
C TYR A 204 -10.81 11.79 -7.97
N GLU A 205 -9.87 10.99 -7.44
CA GLU A 205 -9.14 9.98 -8.22
C GLU A 205 -10.09 8.96 -8.87
N LEU A 206 -11.11 8.51 -8.14
CA LEU A 206 -12.06 7.49 -8.61
C LEU A 206 -12.91 7.98 -9.79
N LEU A 207 -13.50 9.17 -9.70
CA LEU A 207 -14.37 9.71 -10.74
C LEU A 207 -13.61 10.49 -11.82
N GLY A 208 -12.42 11.01 -11.48
CA GLY A 208 -11.50 11.68 -12.38
C GLY A 208 -10.63 10.72 -13.20
N LYS A 209 -10.59 9.43 -12.82
CA LYS A 209 -9.77 8.33 -13.38
C LYS A 209 -8.25 8.49 -13.24
N LYS A 210 -7.79 9.74 -13.11
CA LYS A 210 -6.39 10.11 -12.91
C LYS A 210 -6.36 11.23 -11.87
N LEU A 211 -5.30 11.27 -11.07
CA LEU A 211 -5.03 12.36 -10.14
C LEU A 211 -3.89 13.21 -10.68
N SER A 212 -4.22 14.34 -11.30
CA SER A 212 -3.20 15.31 -11.74
C SER A 212 -2.89 16.34 -10.65
N LYS A 213 -1.87 17.20 -10.92
CA LYS A 213 -1.58 18.38 -10.08
C LYS A 213 -2.79 19.33 -10.00
N ALA A 214 -3.56 19.45 -11.09
CA ALA A 214 -4.79 20.25 -11.10
C ALA A 214 -5.87 19.61 -10.22
N GLY A 215 -6.02 18.28 -10.27
CA GLY A 215 -6.95 17.54 -9.43
C GLY A 215 -6.64 17.63 -7.93
N ILE A 216 -5.34 17.61 -7.58
CA ILE A 216 -4.90 17.85 -6.20
C ILE A 216 -5.29 19.26 -5.75
N ALA A 217 -5.02 20.28 -6.57
CA ALA A 217 -5.37 21.67 -6.23
C ALA A 217 -6.89 21.86 -6.03
N ILE A 218 -7.72 21.29 -6.92
CA ILE A 218 -9.18 21.31 -6.80
C ILE A 218 -9.63 20.63 -5.50
N SER A 219 -9.07 19.46 -5.20
CA SER A 219 -9.41 18.71 -3.99
C SER A 219 -9.04 19.48 -2.72
N ILE A 220 -7.91 20.18 -2.71
CA ILE A 220 -7.49 21.05 -1.59
C ILE A 220 -8.50 22.17 -1.36
N VAL A 221 -9.02 22.80 -2.43
CA VAL A 221 -10.06 23.84 -2.30
C VAL A 221 -11.33 23.26 -1.68
N PHE A 222 -11.81 22.10 -2.15
CA PHE A 222 -12.99 21.46 -1.55
C PHE A 222 -12.76 21.06 -0.09
N MET A 223 -11.60 20.50 0.24
CA MET A 223 -11.25 20.21 1.63
C MET A 223 -11.27 21.48 2.49
N ALA A 224 -10.65 22.57 2.02
CA ALA A 224 -10.63 23.83 2.76
C ALA A 224 -12.06 24.34 3.05
N LEU A 225 -12.91 24.38 2.01
CA LEU A 225 -14.28 24.87 2.12
C LEU A 225 -15.15 23.98 3.02
N VAL A 226 -15.13 22.66 2.78
CA VAL A 226 -16.01 21.74 3.52
C VAL A 226 -15.53 21.54 4.95
N THR A 227 -14.23 21.51 5.23
CA THR A 227 -13.71 21.46 6.60
C THR A 227 -14.14 22.68 7.41
N PHE A 228 -14.13 23.88 6.82
CA PHE A 228 -14.70 25.06 7.47
C PHE A 228 -16.18 24.89 7.78
N LEU A 229 -16.99 24.49 6.79
CA LEU A 229 -18.43 24.31 6.96
C LEU A 229 -18.76 23.24 8.02
N VAL A 230 -18.02 22.14 8.03
CA VAL A 230 -18.19 21.06 9.01
C VAL A 230 -17.90 21.56 10.42
N ASN A 231 -16.84 22.35 10.61
CA ASN A 231 -16.56 22.98 11.90
C ASN A 231 -17.71 23.89 12.33
N GLN A 232 -18.26 24.71 11.41
CA GLN A 232 -19.42 25.55 11.73
C GLN A 232 -20.67 24.74 12.09
N PHE A 233 -20.90 23.63 11.39
CA PHE A 233 -21.99 22.71 11.71
C PHE A 233 -21.81 22.03 13.06
N ASP A 234 -20.58 21.71 13.46
CA ASP A 234 -20.30 21.11 14.77
C ASP A 234 -20.68 22.06 15.91
N TYR A 235 -20.26 23.34 15.82
CA TYR A 235 -20.68 24.38 16.77
C TYR A 235 -22.20 24.63 16.73
N ALA A 236 -22.84 24.57 15.56
CA ALA A 236 -24.30 24.67 15.44
C ALA A 236 -25.01 23.52 16.16
N LEU A 237 -24.51 22.29 16.02
CA LEU A 237 -25.04 21.12 16.73
C LEU A 237 -24.83 21.22 18.25
N LEU A 238 -23.71 21.80 18.68
CA LEU A 238 -23.47 22.11 20.10
C LEU A 238 -24.51 23.11 20.63
N LEU A 239 -24.82 24.15 19.87
CA LEU A 239 -25.82 25.15 20.26
C LEU A 239 -27.24 24.55 20.34
N VAL A 240 -27.64 23.71 19.38
CA VAL A 240 -28.95 23.02 19.42
C VAL A 240 -29.04 22.05 20.60
N ARG A 241 -27.93 21.45 21.05
CA ARG A 241 -27.93 20.61 22.26
C ARG A 241 -28.19 21.42 23.53
N GLU A 242 -27.73 22.66 23.58
CA GLU A 242 -27.96 23.57 24.71
C GLU A 242 -29.34 24.24 24.64
N TYR A 243 -29.85 24.49 23.43
CA TYR A 243 -31.16 25.06 23.16
C TYR A 243 -31.98 24.15 22.21
N PRO A 244 -32.64 23.09 22.75
CA PRO A 244 -33.30 22.07 21.94
C PRO A 244 -34.45 22.57 21.05
N ASP A 245 -35.03 23.73 21.37
CA ASP A 245 -36.12 24.34 20.61
C ASP A 245 -35.63 25.08 19.34
N ALA A 246 -34.31 25.21 19.14
CA ALA A 246 -33.72 25.88 17.99
C ALA A 246 -33.50 24.93 16.80
N ASN A 247 -33.78 25.40 15.59
CA ASN A 247 -33.46 24.67 14.36
C ASN A 247 -31.94 24.70 14.10
N VAL A 248 -31.38 23.59 13.61
CA VAL A 248 -29.95 23.47 13.26
C VAL A 248 -29.51 24.52 12.25
N PHE A 249 -30.36 24.89 11.29
CA PHE A 249 -30.03 25.94 10.30
C PHE A 249 -30.01 27.34 10.90
N ASP A 250 -30.88 27.62 11.87
CA ASP A 250 -30.91 28.90 12.59
C ASP A 250 -29.69 28.99 13.51
N ALA A 251 -29.36 27.90 14.20
CA ALA A 251 -28.14 27.79 15.00
C ALA A 251 -26.87 27.95 14.14
N PHE A 252 -26.83 27.35 12.95
CA PHE A 252 -25.73 27.53 12.00
C PHE A 252 -25.57 28.98 11.55
N SER A 253 -26.68 29.65 11.25
CA SER A 253 -26.67 31.07 10.87
C SER A 253 -26.17 31.94 12.02
N ALA A 254 -26.65 31.70 13.24
CA ALA A 254 -26.26 32.40 14.45
C ALA A 254 -24.76 32.20 14.80
N VAL A 255 -24.24 30.99 14.65
CA VAL A 255 -22.81 30.68 14.85
C VAL A 255 -21.96 31.46 13.85
N ASN A 256 -22.32 31.45 12.57
CA ASN A 256 -21.58 32.19 11.55
C ASN A 256 -21.62 33.70 11.81
N GLU A 257 -22.80 34.26 12.08
CA GLU A 257 -22.96 35.69 12.39
C GLU A 257 -22.09 36.08 13.59
N SER A 258 -22.12 35.28 14.67
CA SER A 258 -21.32 35.51 15.87
C SER A 258 -19.82 35.55 15.54
N ILE A 259 -19.32 34.57 14.77
CA ILE A 259 -17.91 34.48 14.40
C ILE A 259 -17.50 35.63 13.49
N PHE A 260 -18.31 36.00 12.50
CA PHE A 260 -18.02 37.12 11.59
C PHE A 260 -18.07 38.48 12.31
N ASN A 261 -18.86 38.60 13.38
CA ASN A 261 -18.91 39.79 14.25
C ASN A 261 -17.82 39.79 15.34
N GLY A 262 -16.93 38.79 15.37
CA GLY A 262 -15.80 38.70 16.30
C GLY A 262 -16.12 38.07 17.65
N ILE A 263 -17.34 37.55 17.84
CA ILE A 263 -17.75 36.77 19.02
C ILE A 263 -17.38 35.31 18.74
N ILE A 264 -16.16 34.94 19.13
CA ILE A 264 -15.56 33.65 18.80
C ILE A 264 -15.67 32.71 20.01
N PRO A 265 -16.25 31.51 19.88
CA PRO A 265 -16.29 30.52 20.95
C PRO A 265 -14.88 30.10 21.43
N ASP A 266 -14.78 29.69 22.69
CA ASP A 266 -13.53 29.20 23.25
C ASP A 266 -12.97 28.03 22.42
N ASN A 267 -11.66 28.04 22.21
CA ASN A 267 -10.92 27.05 21.41
C ASN A 267 -11.35 26.93 19.93
N TYR A 268 -12.21 27.80 19.41
CA TYR A 268 -12.67 27.75 18.02
C TYR A 268 -11.54 27.65 17.01
N TRP A 269 -10.59 28.59 17.07
CA TRP A 269 -9.46 28.60 16.14
C TRP A 269 -8.53 27.40 16.34
N PHE A 270 -8.34 26.96 17.58
CA PHE A 270 -7.53 25.79 17.87
C PHE A 270 -8.14 24.53 17.25
N ASN A 271 -9.44 24.29 17.45
CA ASN A 271 -10.15 23.15 16.88
C ASN A 271 -10.16 23.18 15.35
N LEU A 272 -10.40 24.36 14.77
CA LEU A 272 -10.40 24.55 13.32
C LEU A 272 -9.02 24.27 12.71
N ILE A 273 -7.95 24.84 13.30
CA ILE A 273 -6.57 24.59 12.85
C ILE A 273 -6.22 23.11 12.98
N LEU A 274 -6.57 22.49 14.11
CA LEU A 274 -6.31 21.08 14.37
C LEU A 274 -7.02 20.18 13.34
N LEU A 275 -8.27 20.49 13.01
CA LEU A 275 -9.04 19.78 12.00
C LEU A 275 -8.41 19.93 10.60
N TYR A 276 -7.91 21.11 10.25
CA TYR A 276 -7.16 21.32 9.01
C TYR A 276 -5.85 20.53 8.97
N VAL A 277 -5.10 20.49 10.07
CA VAL A 277 -3.84 19.73 10.15
C VAL A 277 -4.09 18.25 9.88
N PHE A 278 -5.10 17.65 10.52
CA PHE A 278 -5.42 16.25 10.31
C PHE A 278 -6.04 15.97 8.94
N THR A 279 -6.85 16.90 8.41
CA THR A 279 -7.33 16.82 7.01
C THR A 279 -6.16 16.83 6.03
N GLY A 280 -5.20 17.73 6.22
CA GLY A 280 -3.98 17.80 5.44
C GLY A 280 -3.14 16.53 5.54
N ALA A 281 -2.99 15.95 6.73
CA ALA A 281 -2.26 14.69 6.93
C ALA A 281 -2.95 13.51 6.20
N GLY A 282 -4.28 13.43 6.25
CA GLY A 282 -5.06 12.41 5.53
C GLY A 282 -4.91 12.56 4.02
N ALA A 283 -4.99 13.80 3.53
CA ALA A 283 -4.78 14.12 2.13
C ALA A 283 -3.35 13.76 1.66
N PHE A 284 -2.34 14.10 2.46
CA PHE A 284 -0.95 13.77 2.16
C PHE A 284 -0.74 12.25 2.01
N GLY A 285 -1.29 11.45 2.93
CA GLY A 285 -1.26 9.99 2.84
C GLY A 285 -1.93 9.47 1.57
N ALA A 286 -3.09 10.02 1.20
CA ALA A 286 -3.81 9.64 -0.01
C ALA A 286 -3.06 10.02 -1.30
N ILE A 287 -2.50 11.23 -1.36
CA ILE A 287 -1.70 11.72 -2.50
C ILE A 287 -0.45 10.86 -2.68
N ARG A 288 0.29 10.60 -1.58
CA ARG A 288 1.49 9.75 -1.64
C ARG A 288 1.16 8.35 -2.14
N ASN A 289 0.05 7.76 -1.67
CA ASN A 289 -0.39 6.46 -2.13
C ASN A 289 -0.74 6.48 -3.64
N ALA A 290 -1.51 7.47 -4.10
CA ALA A 290 -1.86 7.63 -5.51
C ALA A 290 -0.62 7.81 -6.41
N LEU A 291 0.34 8.65 -6.00
CA LEU A 291 1.58 8.88 -6.75
C LEU A 291 2.51 7.65 -6.73
N SER A 292 2.63 6.96 -5.59
CA SER A 292 3.41 5.72 -5.51
C SER A 292 2.84 4.62 -6.40
N SER A 293 1.52 4.46 -6.39
CA SER A 293 0.79 3.56 -7.29
C SER A 293 1.08 3.88 -8.76
N GLN A 294 1.11 5.17 -9.13
CA GLN A 294 1.45 5.58 -10.49
C GLN A 294 2.90 5.23 -10.83
N THR A 295 3.89 5.61 -10.01
CA THR A 295 5.31 5.38 -10.29
C THR A 295 5.65 3.90 -10.37
N GLN A 296 5.08 3.08 -9.47
CA GLN A 296 5.34 1.63 -9.44
C GLN A 296 4.72 0.88 -10.61
N ARG A 297 3.82 1.47 -11.42
CA ARG A 297 3.27 0.80 -12.61
C ARG A 297 4.25 0.70 -13.78
N PHE A 298 5.30 1.52 -13.81
CA PHE A 298 6.17 1.67 -14.98
C PHE A 298 7.52 0.94 -14.92
N THR A 299 7.88 0.34 -13.78
CA THR A 299 9.19 -0.31 -13.64
C THR A 299 9.17 -1.74 -14.18
N THR A 300 9.75 -1.98 -15.35
CA THR A 300 9.97 -3.33 -15.87
C THR A 300 11.45 -3.56 -16.13
N ARG A 301 12.10 -4.45 -15.37
CA ARG A 301 13.50 -4.81 -15.59
C ARG A 301 13.79 -6.24 -15.15
N GLN A 302 14.79 -6.84 -15.77
CA GLN A 302 15.47 -8.00 -15.23
C GLN A 302 16.39 -7.54 -14.09
N LEU A 303 16.43 -8.31 -13.00
CA LEU A 303 17.38 -8.11 -11.91
C LEU A 303 18.65 -8.90 -12.21
#